data_AF-A0A920N3Y4-F1
#
_entry.id   AF-A0A920N3Y4-F1
#
_cell.length_a   1.000
_cell.length_b   1.000
_cell.length_c   1.000
_cell.angle_alpha   90.00
_cell.angle_beta   90.00
_cell.angle_gamma   90.00
#
_symmetry.space_group_name_H-M   'P 1'
#
loop_
_entity.id
_entity.type
_entity.pdbx_description
1 polymer ?
#
loop_
_entity_poly.entity_id
_entity_poly.type
_entity_poly.pdbx_seq_one_letter_code
_entity_poly.pdbx_strand_id
1 'polypeptide(L)'
;MRIVLIGYRGSGKSVVGRLVANRLNLAFVDTDIEIETRDGRSIAKIFAEDGEVGFRSRERDVIADLSRRTAVVIAAGGGAVLDPDTRSDWAVDDTLVVWLTATPEETGRADFGG
;
A
#
# COMPACT_ATOMS: atom_id res chain seq x y z
N MET A 1 17.14 4.16 3.05
CA MET A 1 16.18 4.51 1.99
C MET A 1 15.01 3.54 1.89
N ARG A 2 13.81 4.09 1.99
CA ARG A 2 12.49 3.48 1.76
C ARG A 2 11.69 4.38 0.84
N ILE A 3 10.96 3.82 -0.11
CA ILE A 3 10.06 4.57 -0.98
C ILE A 3 8.64 4.08 -0.74
N VAL A 4 7.71 4.98 -0.43
CA VAL A 4 6.30 4.66 -0.21
C VAL A 4 5.49 5.32 -1.32
N LEU A 5 4.75 4.52 -2.10
CA LEU A 5 3.85 4.97 -3.12
C LEU A 5 2.42 5.01 -2.57
N ILE A 6 1.83 6.20 -2.55
CA ILE A 6 0.45 6.45 -2.12
C ILE A 6 -0.41 6.91 -3.31
N GLY A 7 -1.73 6.79 -3.20
CA GLY A 7 -2.67 7.21 -4.25
C GLY A 7 -3.89 6.30 -4.34
N TYR A 8 -4.90 6.73 -5.11
CA TYR A 8 -6.17 6.01 -5.25
C TYR A 8 -6.02 4.60 -5.86
N ARG A 9 -6.98 3.69 -5.65
CA ARG A 9 -6.98 2.39 -6.34
C ARG A 9 -6.96 2.61 -7.86
N GLY A 10 -6.26 1.76 -8.60
CA GLY A 10 -6.09 1.95 -10.05
C GLY A 10 -5.02 2.99 -10.47
N SER A 11 -4.40 3.75 -9.55
CA SER A 11 -3.36 4.74 -9.91
C SER A 11 -2.00 4.15 -10.35
N GLY A 12 -1.91 2.84 -10.55
CA GLY A 12 -0.70 2.18 -11.04
C GLY A 12 0.41 1.94 -10.02
N LYS A 13 0.18 2.16 -8.71
CA LYS A 13 1.19 1.98 -7.63
C LYS A 13 1.95 0.65 -7.72
N SER A 14 1.27 -0.47 -7.91
CA SER A 14 1.93 -1.78 -7.95
C SER A 14 2.80 -1.96 -9.21
N VAL A 15 2.40 -1.37 -10.34
CA VAL A 15 3.18 -1.39 -11.59
C VAL A 15 4.40 -0.49 -11.46
N VAL A 16 4.21 0.77 -11.10
CA VAL A 16 5.30 1.75 -10.90
C VAL A 16 6.26 1.27 -9.82
N GLY A 17 5.75 0.75 -8.71
CA GLY A 17 6.55 0.25 -7.60
C GLY A 17 7.47 -0.91 -7.99
N ARG A 18 6.99 -1.88 -8.76
CA ARG A 18 7.83 -2.96 -9.30
C ARG A 18 8.94 -2.43 -10.21
N LEU A 19 8.62 -1.48 -11.10
CA LEU A 19 9.62 -0.88 -12.00
C LEU A 19 10.69 -0.12 -11.22
N VAL A 20 10.29 0.69 -10.23
CA VAL A 20 11.21 1.44 -9.36
C VAL A 20 12.09 0.49 -8.56
N ALA A 21 11.50 -0.52 -7.93
CA ALA A 21 12.22 -1.50 -7.13
C ALA A 21 13.27 -2.24 -7.97
N ASN A 22 12.91 -2.72 -9.16
CA ASN A 22 13.84 -3.38 -10.08
C ASN A 22 14.98 -2.45 -10.52
N ARG A 23 14.67 -1.19 -10.86
CA ARG A 23 15.68 -0.23 -11.32
C ARG A 23 16.67 0.17 -10.22
N LEU A 24 16.22 0.19 -8.96
CA LEU A 24 17.02 0.55 -7.80
C LEU A 24 17.57 -0.68 -7.04
N ASN A 25 17.30 -1.89 -7.53
CA ASN A 25 17.63 -3.15 -6.86
C ASN A 25 17.15 -3.21 -5.40
N LEU A 26 15.90 -2.79 -5.17
CA LEU A 26 15.24 -2.80 -3.86
C LEU A 26 14.17 -3.90 -3.82
N ALA A 27 13.76 -4.30 -2.62
CA ALA A 27 12.58 -5.13 -2.46
C ALA A 27 11.31 -4.35 -2.85
N PHE A 28 10.30 -5.04 -3.36
CA PHE A 28 8.96 -4.49 -3.59
C PHE A 28 7.93 -5.18 -2.69
N VAL A 29 7.03 -4.41 -2.10
CA VAL A 29 5.91 -4.92 -1.30
C VAL A 29 4.65 -4.14 -1.65
N ASP A 30 3.53 -4.85 -1.78
CA ASP A 30 2.19 -4.26 -1.88
C ASP A 30 1.46 -4.57 -0.57
N THR A 31 0.98 -3.53 0.14
CA THR A 31 0.38 -3.72 1.46
C THR A 31 -0.89 -4.54 1.42
N ASP A 32 -1.69 -4.42 0.35
CA ASP A 32 -2.93 -5.18 0.22
C ASP A 32 -2.61 -6.68 0.12
N ILE A 33 -1.62 -7.05 -0.70
CA ILE A 33 -1.15 -8.44 -0.85
C ILE A 33 -0.55 -8.95 0.45
N GLU A 34 0.23 -8.13 1.15
CA GLU A 34 0.84 -8.51 2.44
C GLU A 34 -0.22 -8.75 3.52
N ILE A 35 -1.29 -7.95 3.58
CA ILE A 35 -2.42 -8.17 4.48
C ILE A 35 -3.09 -9.52 4.19
N GLU A 36 -3.42 -9.80 2.92
CA GLU A 36 -4.04 -11.08 2.54
C GLU A 36 -3.14 -12.27 2.84
N THR A 37 -1.84 -12.11 2.62
CA THR A 37 -0.84 -13.16 2.90
C THR A 37 -0.74 -13.46 4.39
N ARG A 38 -0.73 -12.43 5.25
CA ARG A 38 -0.62 -12.61 6.71
C ARG A 38 -1.91 -13.12 7.34
N ASP A 39 -3.06 -12.65 6.87
CA ASP A 39 -4.36 -13.02 7.42
C ASP A 39 -4.89 -14.35 6.84
N GLY A 40 -4.47 -14.72 5.63
CA GLY A 40 -4.92 -15.93 4.93
C GLY A 40 -6.32 -15.82 4.31
N ARG A 41 -6.94 -14.64 4.37
CA ARG A 41 -8.22 -14.31 3.71
C ARG A 41 -8.03 -13.15 2.75
N SER A 42 -8.87 -13.08 1.72
CA SER A 42 -8.90 -11.90 0.85
C SER A 42 -9.41 -10.68 1.61
N ILE A 43 -9.02 -9.47 1.18
CA ILE A 43 -9.50 -8.22 1.76
C ILE A 43 -11.03 -8.17 1.74
N ALA A 44 -11.66 -8.60 0.65
CA ALA A 44 -13.12 -8.68 0.56
C ALA A 44 -13.74 -9.55 1.66
N LYS A 45 -13.12 -10.68 1.99
CA LYS A 45 -13.57 -11.57 3.06
C LYS A 45 -13.33 -10.95 4.44
N ILE A 46 -12.19 -10.30 4.65
CA ILE A 46 -11.90 -9.57 5.90
C ILE A 46 -12.95 -8.48 6.14
N PHE A 47 -13.30 -7.68 5.12
CA PHE A 47 -14.35 -6.67 5.24
C PHE A 47 -15.72 -7.29 5.50
N ALA A 48 -16.05 -8.41 4.86
CA ALA A 48 -17.35 -9.07 5.05
C ALA A 48 -17.51 -9.67 6.45
N GLU A 49 -16.45 -10.20 7.04
CA GLU A 49 -16.48 -10.89 8.34
C GLU A 49 -16.16 -9.97 9.52
N ASP A 50 -15.15 -9.10 9.38
CA ASP A 50 -14.58 -8.29 10.46
C ASP A 50 -14.89 -6.79 10.31
N GLY A 51 -15.50 -6.38 9.19
CA GLY A 51 -15.80 -4.99 8.88
C GLY A 51 -14.57 -4.13 8.59
N GLU A 52 -14.79 -2.83 8.39
CA GLU A 52 -13.71 -1.88 8.13
C GLU A 52 -12.73 -1.80 9.30
N VAL A 53 -13.21 -1.80 10.55
CA VAL A 53 -12.34 -1.73 11.74
C VAL A 53 -11.35 -2.89 11.77
N GLY A 54 -11.81 -4.12 11.46
CA GLY A 54 -10.95 -5.29 11.40
C GLY A 54 -9.91 -5.22 10.28
N PHE A 55 -10.27 -4.67 9.12
CA PHE A 55 -9.32 -4.41 8.04
C PHE A 55 -8.27 -3.35 8.44
N ARG A 56 -8.72 -2.21 9.00
CA ARG A 56 -7.83 -1.10 9.39
C ARG A 56 -6.81 -1.51 10.44
N SER A 57 -7.19 -2.33 11.41
CA SER A 57 -6.25 -2.88 12.39
C SER A 57 -5.11 -3.65 11.72
N ARG A 58 -5.42 -4.50 10.73
CA ARG A 58 -4.43 -5.29 9.99
C ARG A 58 -3.58 -4.43 9.05
N GLU A 59 -4.20 -3.46 8.39
CA GLU A 59 -3.50 -2.48 7.57
C GLU A 59 -2.46 -1.72 8.41
N ARG A 60 -2.86 -1.26 9.59
CA ARG A 60 -1.96 -0.59 10.54
C ARG A 60 -0.80 -1.50 10.96
N ASP A 61 -1.07 -2.75 11.35
CA ASP A 61 -0.04 -3.70 11.78
C ASP A 61 0.98 -4.02 10.68
N VAL A 62 0.50 -4.24 9.45
CA VAL A 62 1.35 -4.47 8.28
C VAL A 62 2.22 -3.24 8.00
N ILE A 63 1.62 -2.05 7.98
CA ILE A 63 2.35 -0.80 7.77
C ILE A 63 3.41 -0.61 8.85
N ALA A 64 3.08 -0.82 10.12
CA ALA A 64 4.03 -0.66 11.23
C ALA A 64 5.25 -1.58 11.05
N ASP A 65 5.04 -2.80 10.57
CA ASP A 65 6.13 -3.74 10.29
C ASP A 65 6.96 -3.35 9.06
N LEU A 66 6.31 -3.00 7.96
CA LEU A 66 7.00 -2.57 6.74
C LEU A 66 7.76 -1.24 6.96
N SER A 67 7.25 -0.35 7.80
CA SER A 67 7.90 0.90 8.23
C SER A 67 9.13 0.69 9.11
N ARG A 68 9.48 -0.55 9.48
CA ARG A 68 10.78 -0.88 10.07
C ARG A 68 11.80 -1.38 9.04
N ARG A 69 11.36 -1.74 7.83
CA ARG A 69 12.23 -2.26 6.77
C ARG A 69 12.97 -1.13 6.05
N THR A 70 14.21 -1.39 5.67
CA THR A 70 15.01 -0.53 4.80
C THR A 70 15.18 -1.19 3.42
N ALA A 71 15.67 -0.43 2.43
CA ALA A 71 15.90 -0.91 1.07
C ALA A 71 14.66 -1.54 0.41
N VAL A 72 13.52 -0.85 0.53
CA VAL A 72 12.21 -1.34 0.09
C VAL A 72 11.38 -0.25 -0.58
N VAL A 73 10.62 -0.64 -1.59
CA VAL A 73 9.53 0.12 -2.20
C VAL A 73 8.21 -0.48 -1.75
N ILE A 74 7.34 0.34 -1.16
CA ILE A 74 6.04 -0.06 -0.62
C ILE A 74 4.95 0.59 -1.46
N ALA A 75 4.07 -0.19 -2.07
CA ALA A 75 2.80 0.29 -2.62
C ALA A 75 1.74 0.19 -1.52
N ALA A 76 1.29 1.34 -1.00
CA ALA A 76 0.32 1.38 0.09
C ALA A 76 -1.12 1.39 -0.42
N GLY A 77 -2.02 0.76 0.34
CA GLY A 77 -3.46 0.80 0.14
C GLY A 77 -3.98 2.25 0.11
N GLY A 78 -5.02 2.50 -0.68
CA GLY A 78 -5.50 3.87 -0.93
C GLY A 78 -5.96 4.64 0.32
N GLY A 79 -6.34 3.92 1.38
CA GLY A 79 -6.76 4.51 2.66
C GLY A 79 -5.68 4.58 3.73
N ALA A 80 -4.48 4.04 3.49
CA ALA A 80 -3.41 3.95 4.50
C ALA A 80 -3.05 5.31 5.12
N VAL A 81 -3.04 6.37 4.31
CA VAL A 81 -2.70 7.74 4.75
C VAL A 81 -3.72 8.39 5.68
N LEU A 82 -4.92 7.83 5.80
CA LEU A 82 -5.95 8.36 6.69
C LEU A 82 -5.58 8.17 8.16
N ASP A 83 -4.80 7.14 8.46
CA ASP A 83 -4.29 6.86 9.79
C ASP A 83 -3.13 7.85 10.14
N PRO A 84 -3.23 8.60 11.26
CA PRO A 84 -2.16 9.50 11.70
C PRO A 84 -0.86 8.78 12.09
N ASP A 85 -0.94 7.55 12.61
CA ASP A 85 0.24 6.78 13.01
C ASP A 85 0.99 6.28 11.78
N THR A 86 0.27 5.87 10.73
CA THR A 86 0.87 5.56 9.42
C THR A 86 1.65 6.75 8.86
N ARG A 87 1.08 7.96 8.95
CA ARG A 87 1.77 9.18 8.51
C ARG A 87 3.01 9.46 9.34
N SER A 88 2.94 9.22 10.65
CA SER A 88 4.06 9.42 11.57
C SER A 88 5.19 8.42 11.32
N ASP A 89 4.86 7.15 11.05
CA ASP A 89 5.83 6.11 10.67
C ASP A 89 6.66 6.48 9.43
N TRP A 90 6.07 7.24 8.50
CA TRP A 90 6.71 7.63 7.25
C TRP A 90 7.38 9.01 7.29
N ALA A 91 7.17 9.78 8.35
CA ALA A 91 7.76 11.11 8.55
C ALA A 91 9.16 11.03 9.19
N VAL A 92 10.06 10.25 8.59
CA VAL A 92 11.43 10.01 9.08
C VAL A 92 12.46 10.19 7.94
N ASP A 93 13.70 10.57 8.28
CA ASP A 93 14.75 11.05 7.36
C ASP A 93 15.23 10.07 6.27
N ASP A 94 14.68 8.86 6.23
CA ASP A 94 15.05 7.80 5.28
C ASP A 94 13.86 7.26 4.45
N THR A 95 12.71 7.93 4.53
CA THR A 95 11.48 7.58 3.81
C THR A 95 11.10 8.66 2.81
N LEU A 96 11.00 8.28 1.54
CA LEU A 96 10.43 9.10 0.47
C LEU A 96 8.98 8.68 0.22
N VAL A 97 8.03 9.56 0.51
CA VAL A 97 6.61 9.34 0.19
C VAL A 97 6.29 10.01 -1.16
N VAL A 98 5.80 9.22 -2.12
CA VAL A 98 5.45 9.67 -3.47
C VAL A 98 3.97 9.46 -3.71
N TRP A 99 3.26 10.55 -4.03
CA TRP A 99 1.86 10.49 -4.40
C TRP A 99 1.71 10.30 -5.92
N LEU A 100 1.15 9.16 -6.32
CA LEU A 100 0.77 8.89 -7.69
C LEU A 100 -0.67 9.29 -7.92
N THR A 101 -0.86 10.28 -8.80
CA THR A 101 -2.16 10.75 -9.26
C THR A 101 -2.52 10.11 -10.59
N ALA A 102 -3.81 9.84 -10.75
CA ALA A 102 -4.40 9.39 -12.00
C ALA A 102 -5.76 10.09 -12.12
N THR A 103 -6.16 10.40 -13.35
CA THR A 103 -7.48 10.96 -13.64
C THR A 103 -8.57 9.90 -13.44
N PRO A 104 -9.83 10.30 -13.16
CA PRO A 104 -10.94 9.36 -13.05
C PRO A 104 -11.14 8.48 -14.30
N GLU A 105 -10.82 9.03 -15.48
CA GLU A 105 -10.88 8.31 -16.76
C GLU A 105 -9.81 7.20 -16.84
N GLU A 106 -8.65 7.42 -16.23
CA GLU A 106 -7.56 6.43 -16.13
C GLU A 106 -7.86 5.36 -15.08
N THR A 107 -8.51 5.70 -13.96
CA THR A 107 -8.85 4.73 -12.91
C THR A 107 -10.09 3.90 -13.24
N GLY A 108 -11.08 4.45 -13.94
CA GLY A 108 -12.31 3.76 -14.33
C GLY A 108 -12.13 2.59 -15.31
N ARG A 109 -10.98 2.50 -16.00
CA ARG A 109 -10.65 1.36 -16.89
C ARG A 109 -10.15 0.11 -16.14
N ALA A 110 -9.76 0.24 -14.88
CA ALA A 110 -9.17 -0.86 -14.10
C ALA A 110 -10.19 -1.67 -13.27
N ASP A 111 -11.43 -1.18 -13.11
CA ASP A 111 -12.37 -1.68 -12.08
C ASP A 111 -13.55 -2.55 -12.56
N PHE A 112 -13.58 -3.06 -13.80
CA PHE A 112 -14.61 -4.03 -14.21
C PHE A 112 -14.07 -5.20 -15.05
N GLY A 113 -13.59 -6.23 -14.36
CA GLY A 113 -13.64 -7.62 -14.83
C GLY A 113 -14.54 -8.38 -13.88
N GLY A 114 -15.73 -8.77 -14.35
CA GLY A 114 -16.75 -9.50 -13.58
C GLY A 114 -16.40 -10.95 -13.30
#